data_AF-A8DS11-F1
#
_entry.id   AF-A8DS11-F1
#
_cell.length_a   1.000
_cell.length_b   1.000
_cell.length_c   1.000
_cell.angle_alpha   90.00
_cell.angle_beta   90.00
_cell.angle_gamma   90.00
#
_symmetry.space_group_name_H-M   'P 1'
#
loop_
_entity.id
_entity.type
_entity.pdbx_description
1 polymer ?
#
loop_
_entity_poly.entity_id
_entity_poly.type
_entity_poly.pdbx_seq_one_letter_code
_entity_poly.pdbx_strand_id
1 'polypeptide(L)'
;FVRATNMIFSSLKYCKTLRANMLEPEIFHLNPKNSDALQFRKFVRMLPKSISFYGAYWYKAFPLDMSQFPSLFNSSRIPVKGKDKLYKNEKAKHMLVMRNGNMYIFDCFDRDGNILPASQIMSNIRYIMEDRTERPSHPLGYLTSQNRDVWAQARDNLLASGNTEQLDLIDSALFNLSLDDHHADNTIDLSKQFLYGDSGSRWFDKSVSLLMTSEGDASVNF
;
A
#
# COMPACT_ATOMS: atom_id res chain seq x y z
N PHE A 1 -3.63 15.89 8.42
CA PHE A 1 -2.73 15.97 7.24
C PHE A 1 -1.23 15.76 7.53
N VAL A 2 -0.65 16.28 8.63
CA VAL A 2 0.82 16.13 8.90
C VAL A 2 1.25 14.66 9.00
N ARG A 3 0.58 13.86 9.84
CA ARG A 3 0.89 12.44 10.01
C ARG A 3 0.72 11.66 8.69
N ALA A 4 -0.35 11.92 7.93
CA ALA A 4 -0.57 11.33 6.60
C ALA A 4 0.61 11.60 5.67
N THR A 5 1.06 12.85 5.59
CA THR A 5 2.21 13.25 4.76
C THR A 5 3.47 12.48 5.15
N ASN A 6 3.77 12.40 6.45
CA ASN A 6 4.97 11.70 6.94
C ASN A 6 4.91 10.18 6.65
N MET A 7 3.73 9.56 6.82
CA MET A 7 3.55 8.13 6.52
C MET A 7 3.64 7.87 5.02
N ILE A 8 3.02 8.69 4.17
CA ILE A 8 3.18 8.62 2.71
C ILE A 8 4.68 8.70 2.36
N PHE A 9 5.37 9.72 2.84
CA PHE A 9 6.78 9.94 2.50
C PHE A 9 7.67 8.76 2.96
N SER A 10 7.37 8.17 4.12
CA SER A 10 8.06 6.99 4.64
C SER A 10 7.78 5.74 3.79
N SER A 11 6.53 5.52 3.39
CA SER A 11 6.15 4.44 2.47
C SER A 11 6.82 4.57 1.10
N LEU A 12 6.93 5.80 0.58
CA LEU A 12 7.62 6.08 -0.69
C LEU A 12 9.13 5.83 -0.58
N LYS A 13 9.75 6.20 0.54
CA LYS A 13 11.15 5.84 0.83
C LYS A 13 11.33 4.33 0.89
N TYR A 14 10.47 3.62 1.60
CA TYR A 14 10.51 2.16 1.66
C TYR A 14 10.38 1.54 0.26
N CYS A 15 9.44 2.02 -0.56
CA CYS A 15 9.27 1.59 -1.95
C CYS A 15 10.56 1.79 -2.77
N LYS A 16 11.19 2.97 -2.67
CA LYS A 16 12.44 3.28 -3.39
C LYS A 16 13.60 2.39 -2.91
N THR A 17 13.73 2.18 -1.61
CA THR A 17 14.75 1.31 -1.00
C THR A 17 14.57 -0.15 -1.43
N LEU A 18 13.33 -0.65 -1.45
CA LEU A 18 12.99 -2.00 -1.92
C LEU A 18 13.34 -2.17 -3.41
N ARG A 19 12.90 -1.25 -4.28
CA ARG A 19 13.18 -1.31 -5.72
C ARG A 19 14.67 -1.19 -6.05
N ALA A 20 15.42 -0.46 -5.24
CA ALA A 20 16.87 -0.33 -5.38
C ALA A 20 17.66 -1.53 -4.82
N ASN A 21 17.00 -2.56 -4.29
CA ASN A 21 17.62 -3.68 -3.56
C ASN A 21 18.55 -3.20 -2.41
N MET A 22 18.17 -2.10 -1.77
CA MET A 22 18.89 -1.51 -0.63
C MET A 22 18.24 -1.84 0.71
N LEU A 23 17.10 -2.53 0.71
CA LEU A 23 16.46 -3.02 1.93
C LEU A 23 17.31 -4.15 2.50
N GLU A 24 17.51 -4.14 3.82
CA GLU A 24 18.21 -5.25 4.48
C GLU A 24 17.41 -6.55 4.26
N PRO A 25 18.07 -7.68 3.96
CA PRO A 25 17.38 -8.95 3.84
C PRO A 25 16.67 -9.31 5.13
N GLU A 26 15.47 -9.87 5.04
CA GLU A 26 14.76 -10.36 6.20
C GLU A 26 15.43 -11.63 6.72
N ILE A 27 15.96 -11.59 7.94
CA ILE A 27 16.73 -12.68 8.53
C ILE A 27 16.26 -12.92 9.96
N PHE A 28 15.87 -14.16 10.26
CA PHE A 28 15.63 -14.57 11.63
C PHE A 28 16.95 -14.95 12.31
N HIS A 29 17.26 -14.29 13.42
CA HIS A 29 18.51 -14.45 14.15
C HIS A 29 18.29 -15.19 15.47
N LEU A 30 18.87 -16.39 15.64
CA LEU A 30 18.81 -17.08 16.95
C LEU A 30 19.68 -16.39 18.01
N ASN A 31 20.77 -15.72 17.60
CA ASN A 31 21.61 -14.92 18.49
C ASN A 31 22.04 -13.61 17.81
N PRO A 32 21.21 -12.55 17.88
CA PRO A 32 21.45 -11.28 17.20
C PRO A 32 22.81 -10.66 17.48
N LYS A 33 23.38 -10.85 18.69
CA LYS A 33 24.68 -10.28 19.07
C LYS A 33 25.82 -10.69 18.12
N ASN A 34 25.73 -11.89 17.54
CA ASN A 34 26.74 -12.42 16.64
C ASN A 34 26.29 -12.34 15.18
N SER A 35 25.01 -12.60 14.93
CA SER A 35 24.47 -12.74 13.58
C SER A 35 23.89 -11.46 12.98
N ASP A 36 23.75 -10.38 13.75
CA ASP A 36 23.40 -9.04 13.25
C ASP A 36 24.55 -8.04 13.47
N ALA A 37 25.79 -8.54 13.43
CA ALA A 37 26.99 -7.73 13.56
C ALA A 37 27.49 -7.25 12.18
N LEU A 38 28.20 -6.12 12.16
CA LEU A 38 28.84 -5.60 10.94
C LEU A 38 29.79 -6.63 10.30
N GLN A 39 30.45 -7.45 11.11
CA GLN A 39 31.33 -8.53 10.63
C GLN A 39 30.54 -9.59 9.86
N PHE A 40 29.40 -10.04 10.38
CA PHE A 40 28.50 -10.96 9.68
C PHE A 40 28.03 -10.37 8.35
N ARG A 41 27.56 -9.12 8.35
CA ARG A 41 27.08 -8.43 7.14
C ARG A 41 28.18 -8.33 6.08
N LYS A 42 29.41 -7.99 6.48
CA LYS A 42 30.58 -7.96 5.58
C LYS A 42 30.92 -9.34 5.01
N PHE A 43 30.90 -10.37 5.85
CA PHE A 43 31.16 -11.75 5.43
C PHE A 43 30.12 -12.24 4.41
N VAL A 44 28.83 -12.19 4.75
CA VAL A 44 27.76 -12.70 3.88
C VAL A 44 27.68 -11.91 2.57
N ARG A 45 27.96 -10.60 2.59
CA ARG A 45 28.01 -9.77 1.37
C ARG A 45 29.07 -10.23 0.36
N MET A 46 30.15 -10.87 0.81
CA MET A 46 31.20 -11.41 -0.07
C MET A 46 30.84 -12.78 -0.66
N LEU A 47 29.82 -13.45 -0.13
CA LEU A 47 29.42 -14.77 -0.61
C LEU A 47 28.54 -14.68 -1.87
N PRO A 48 28.71 -15.57 -2.85
CA PRO A 48 27.75 -15.76 -3.93
C PRO A 48 26.35 -16.11 -3.41
N LYS A 49 25.30 -15.65 -4.11
CA LYS A 49 23.89 -15.90 -3.76
C LYS A 49 23.54 -17.39 -3.58
N SER A 50 24.19 -18.28 -4.32
CA SER A 50 23.96 -19.73 -4.24
C SER A 50 24.39 -20.34 -2.91
N ILE A 51 25.30 -19.70 -2.17
CA ILE A 51 25.82 -20.22 -0.90
C ILE A 51 25.59 -19.27 0.29
N SER A 52 25.09 -18.05 0.05
CA SER A 52 24.88 -17.05 1.09
C SER A 52 23.95 -17.53 2.20
N PHE A 53 22.97 -18.40 1.87
CA PHE A 53 22.10 -19.03 2.85
C PHE A 53 22.89 -19.91 3.84
N TYR A 54 23.77 -20.79 3.34
CA TYR A 54 24.58 -21.66 4.19
C TYR A 54 25.59 -20.87 5.03
N GLY A 55 26.16 -19.80 4.47
CA GLY A 55 27.01 -18.88 5.21
C GLY A 55 26.27 -18.19 6.36
N ALA A 56 25.02 -17.77 6.13
CA ALA A 56 24.17 -17.22 7.18
C ALA A 56 23.83 -18.27 8.25
N TYR A 57 23.54 -19.51 7.82
CA TYR A 57 23.21 -20.63 8.70
C TYR A 57 24.33 -20.96 9.70
N TRP A 58 25.61 -20.86 9.30
CA TRP A 58 26.74 -21.03 10.23
C TRP A 58 26.73 -20.05 11.41
N TYR A 59 26.18 -18.86 11.21
CA TYR A 59 25.98 -17.86 12.26
C TYR A 59 24.65 -18.03 13.00
N LYS A 60 23.92 -19.13 12.77
CA LYS A 60 22.57 -19.38 13.30
C LYS A 60 21.57 -18.28 12.87
N ALA A 61 21.74 -17.80 11.63
CA ALA A 61 20.88 -16.82 10.98
C ALA A 61 20.12 -17.48 9.82
N PHE A 62 18.82 -17.21 9.71
CA PHE A 62 17.91 -17.87 8.78
C PHE A 62 17.28 -16.81 7.86
N PRO A 63 17.86 -16.55 6.67
CA PRO A 63 17.26 -15.67 5.68
C PRO A 63 15.88 -16.18 5.25
N LEU A 64 14.91 -15.27 5.14
CA LEU A 64 13.52 -15.57 4.76
C LEU A 64 13.28 -15.24 3.28
N ASP A 65 12.23 -15.84 2.71
CA ASP A 65 11.80 -15.49 1.36
C ASP A 65 11.23 -14.06 1.32
N MET A 66 11.65 -13.30 0.31
CA MET A 66 11.19 -11.94 0.06
C MET A 66 10.53 -11.80 -1.31
N SER A 67 10.21 -12.90 -1.99
CA SER A 67 9.62 -12.88 -3.34
C SER A 67 8.28 -12.12 -3.43
N GLN A 68 7.58 -11.99 -2.31
CA GLN A 68 6.27 -11.32 -2.21
C GLN A 68 6.37 -9.81 -1.97
N PHE A 69 7.50 -9.31 -1.45
CA PHE A 69 7.65 -7.89 -1.08
C PHE A 69 7.38 -6.91 -2.23
N PRO A 70 7.77 -7.20 -3.49
CA PRO A 70 7.46 -6.31 -4.60
C PRO A 70 5.96 -6.10 -4.82
N SER A 71 5.09 -6.99 -4.33
CA SER A 71 3.63 -6.89 -4.43
C SER A 71 3.00 -5.91 -3.43
N LEU A 72 3.78 -5.35 -2.48
CA LEU A 72 3.28 -4.31 -1.57
C LEU A 72 2.86 -3.05 -2.32
N PHE A 73 3.52 -2.75 -3.45
CA PHE A 73 3.29 -1.54 -4.23
C PHE A 73 2.74 -1.84 -5.63
N ASN A 74 1.96 -0.89 -6.16
CA ASN A 74 1.39 -0.92 -7.52
C ASN A 74 0.62 -2.19 -7.85
N SER A 75 0.05 -2.82 -6.83
CA SER A 75 -0.61 -4.10 -6.97
C SER A 75 -2.06 -4.00 -6.51
N SER A 76 -2.91 -4.75 -7.18
CA SER A 76 -4.35 -4.84 -6.90
C SER A 76 -4.84 -6.23 -7.26
N ARG A 77 -5.84 -6.72 -6.55
CA ARG A 77 -6.54 -7.97 -6.85
C ARG A 77 -7.73 -7.65 -7.77
N ILE A 78 -7.65 -8.09 -9.01
CA ILE A 78 -8.71 -7.88 -9.99
C ILE A 78 -9.74 -9.01 -9.87
N PRO A 79 -11.04 -8.69 -9.63
CA PRO A 79 -12.08 -9.69 -9.63
C PRO A 79 -12.26 -10.26 -11.05
N VAL A 80 -12.28 -11.59 -11.16
CA VAL A 80 -12.50 -12.28 -12.43
C VAL A 80 -13.34 -13.52 -12.15
N LYS A 81 -14.37 -13.76 -12.97
CA LYS A 81 -15.28 -14.89 -12.79
C LYS A 81 -14.50 -16.21 -12.65
N GLY A 82 -14.75 -16.93 -11.57
CA GLY A 82 -14.12 -18.21 -11.25
C GLY A 82 -12.73 -18.12 -10.58
N LYS A 83 -11.84 -17.21 -11.01
CA LYS A 83 -10.54 -16.99 -10.34
C LYS A 83 -9.98 -15.60 -10.58
N ASP A 84 -9.90 -14.83 -9.51
CA ASP A 84 -9.27 -13.51 -9.47
C ASP A 84 -7.80 -13.52 -9.91
N LYS A 85 -7.35 -12.35 -10.39
CA LYS A 85 -5.99 -12.13 -10.88
C LYS A 85 -5.26 -11.10 -10.03
N LEU A 86 -4.00 -11.36 -9.72
CA LEU A 86 -3.11 -10.32 -9.19
C LEU A 86 -2.62 -9.45 -10.36
N TYR A 87 -2.92 -8.16 -10.29
CA TYR A 87 -2.44 -7.15 -11.22
C TYR A 87 -1.29 -6.37 -10.60
N LYS A 88 -0.32 -5.98 -11.45
CA LYS A 88 0.82 -5.18 -11.04
C LYS A 88 1.27 -4.26 -12.17
N ASN A 89 1.53 -2.99 -11.86
CA ASN A 89 2.09 -2.02 -12.79
C ASN A 89 3.16 -1.14 -12.15
N GLU A 90 4.41 -1.58 -12.20
CA GLU A 90 5.54 -0.90 -11.54
C GLU A 90 5.88 0.48 -12.13
N LYS A 91 5.35 0.82 -13.31
CA LYS A 91 5.59 2.11 -13.97
C LYS A 91 4.75 3.23 -13.36
N ALA A 92 3.66 2.91 -12.66
CA ALA A 92 2.79 3.91 -12.05
C ALA A 92 3.50 4.65 -10.91
N LYS A 93 3.31 5.97 -10.90
CA LYS A 93 3.98 6.93 -10.00
C LYS A 93 3.03 7.60 -9.02
N HIS A 94 1.73 7.38 -9.17
CA HIS A 94 0.67 7.98 -8.39
C HIS A 94 0.20 7.10 -7.23
N MET A 95 -0.51 7.72 -6.30
CA MET A 95 -1.22 7.03 -5.22
C MET A 95 -2.73 7.28 -5.31
N LEU A 96 -3.49 6.40 -4.68
CA LEU A 96 -4.93 6.59 -4.46
C LEU A 96 -5.14 7.17 -3.06
N VAL A 97 -5.97 8.20 -2.98
CA VAL A 97 -6.52 8.68 -1.70
C VAL A 97 -8.03 8.56 -1.75
N MET A 98 -8.62 7.99 -0.72
CA MET A 98 -10.07 7.93 -0.52
C MET A 98 -10.47 8.78 0.68
N ARG A 99 -11.47 9.64 0.51
CA ARG A 99 -12.06 10.41 1.61
C ARG A 99 -13.55 10.60 1.37
N ASN A 100 -14.36 10.24 2.36
CA ASN A 100 -15.82 10.37 2.28
C ASN A 100 -16.43 9.74 0.99
N GLY A 101 -15.98 8.55 0.62
CA GLY A 101 -16.40 7.84 -0.60
C GLY A 101 -15.87 8.41 -1.93
N ASN A 102 -15.23 9.58 -1.91
CA ASN A 102 -14.59 10.19 -3.07
C ASN A 102 -13.16 9.65 -3.27
N MET A 103 -12.71 9.59 -4.52
CA MET A 103 -11.41 9.06 -4.92
C MET A 103 -10.57 10.15 -5.56
N TYR A 104 -9.31 10.25 -5.15
CA TYR A 104 -8.36 11.24 -5.62
C TYR A 104 -7.06 10.55 -6.04
N ILE A 105 -6.45 11.04 -7.12
CA ILE A 105 -5.19 10.53 -7.64
C ILE A 105 -4.21 11.70 -7.76
N PHE A 106 -2.98 11.51 -7.29
CA PHE A 106 -1.88 12.41 -7.60
C PHE A 106 -0.55 11.66 -7.63
N ASP A 107 0.39 12.18 -8.42
CA ASP A 107 1.74 11.62 -8.53
C ASP A 107 2.53 11.78 -7.23
N CYS A 108 3.28 10.75 -6.85
CA CYS A 108 4.20 10.75 -5.73
C CYS A 108 5.67 10.73 -6.16
N PHE A 109 5.93 10.38 -7.42
CA PHE A 109 7.25 10.43 -8.05
C PHE A 109 7.24 11.36 -9.26
N ASP A 110 8.34 12.10 -9.45
CA ASP A 110 8.56 12.90 -10.64
C ASP A 110 8.92 12.04 -11.88
N ARG A 111 9.22 12.70 -13.00
CA ARG A 111 9.62 12.03 -14.24
C ARG A 111 10.91 11.20 -14.08
N ASP A 112 11.81 11.64 -13.22
CA ASP A 112 13.12 11.02 -12.96
C ASP A 112 13.08 9.93 -11.88
N GLY A 113 11.94 9.71 -11.22
CA GLY A 113 11.77 8.71 -10.17
C GLY A 113 12.22 9.20 -8.78
N ASN A 114 12.34 10.51 -8.57
CA ASN A 114 12.49 11.09 -7.25
C ASN A 114 11.13 11.27 -6.60
N ILE A 115 11.11 11.12 -5.27
CA ILE A 115 9.91 11.40 -4.48
C ILE A 115 9.63 12.90 -4.58
N LEU A 116 8.37 13.28 -4.81
CA LEU A 116 7.99 14.69 -4.81
C LEU A 116 8.34 15.37 -3.48
N PRO A 117 8.61 16.68 -3.47
CA PRO A 117 8.85 17.42 -2.25
C PRO A 117 7.73 17.17 -1.22
N ALA A 118 8.10 16.95 0.04
CA ALA A 118 7.13 16.70 1.10
C ALA A 118 6.09 17.84 1.23
N SER A 119 6.49 19.07 0.95
CA SER A 119 5.60 20.24 0.89
C SER A 119 4.53 20.11 -0.19
N GLN A 120 4.85 19.53 -1.35
CA GLN A 120 3.90 19.30 -2.43
C GLN A 120 2.90 18.20 -2.07
N ILE A 121 3.39 17.07 -1.52
CA ILE A 121 2.52 15.99 -1.03
C ILE A 121 1.58 16.52 0.06
N MET A 122 2.12 17.32 0.99
CA MET A 122 1.33 17.95 2.05
C MET A 122 0.25 18.88 1.51
N SER A 123 0.55 19.68 0.48
CA SER A 123 -0.42 20.54 -0.20
C SER A 123 -1.53 19.73 -0.87
N ASN A 124 -1.20 18.61 -1.53
CA ASN A 124 -2.20 17.73 -2.14
C ASN A 124 -3.11 17.10 -1.09
N ILE A 125 -2.56 16.62 0.03
CA ILE A 125 -3.36 16.07 1.14
C ILE A 125 -4.21 17.17 1.80
N ARG A 126 -3.67 18.39 1.97
CA ARG A 126 -4.44 19.51 2.49
C ARG A 126 -5.62 19.84 1.58
N TYR A 127 -5.40 19.90 0.27
CA TYR A 127 -6.46 20.11 -0.71
C TYR A 127 -7.59 19.07 -0.55
N ILE A 128 -7.25 17.78 -0.45
CA ILE A 128 -8.24 16.70 -0.26
C ILE A 128 -8.99 16.82 1.08
N MET A 129 -8.31 17.23 2.15
CA MET A 129 -8.92 17.46 3.46
C MET A 129 -9.87 18.67 3.46
N GLU A 130 -9.58 19.68 2.64
CA GLU A 130 -10.39 20.90 2.51
C GLU A 130 -11.52 20.76 1.49
N ASP A 131 -11.50 19.71 0.67
CA ASP A 131 -12.55 19.39 -0.29
C ASP A 131 -13.89 19.15 0.42
N ARG A 132 -14.93 19.83 -0.06
CA ARG A 132 -16.31 19.80 0.45
C ARG A 132 -17.26 19.03 -0.48
N THR A 133 -16.73 18.36 -1.49
CA THR A 133 -17.51 17.51 -2.39
C THR A 133 -18.33 16.54 -1.56
N GLU A 134 -19.64 16.54 -1.82
CA GLU A 134 -20.57 15.67 -1.11
C GLU A 134 -20.23 14.21 -1.35
N ARG A 135 -20.65 13.36 -0.41
CA ARG A 135 -20.48 11.92 -0.56
C ARG A 135 -21.27 11.46 -1.80
N PRO A 136 -20.68 10.66 -2.70
CA PRO A 136 -21.43 10.07 -3.80
C PRO A 136 -22.61 9.25 -3.27
N SER A 137 -23.75 9.29 -3.97
CA SER A 137 -24.91 8.47 -3.63
C SER A 137 -24.63 6.97 -3.72
N HIS A 138 -23.67 6.59 -4.57
CA HIS A 138 -23.22 5.21 -4.79
C HIS A 138 -21.69 5.13 -4.76
N PRO A 139 -21.05 5.15 -3.57
CA PRO A 139 -19.60 5.03 -3.44
C PRO A 139 -19.09 3.71 -4.01
N LEU A 140 -18.10 3.77 -4.91
CA LEU A 140 -17.57 2.59 -5.59
C LEU A 140 -16.86 1.60 -4.65
N GLY A 141 -16.34 2.07 -3.51
CA GLY A 141 -15.65 1.22 -2.54
C GLY A 141 -16.47 0.01 -2.07
N TYR A 142 -17.80 0.16 -1.98
CA TYR A 142 -18.71 -0.92 -1.61
C TYR A 142 -18.65 -2.13 -2.54
N LEU A 143 -18.28 -1.94 -3.81
CA LEU A 143 -18.20 -3.04 -4.75
C LEU A 143 -17.05 -4.00 -4.42
N THR A 144 -15.95 -3.48 -3.84
CA THR A 144 -14.78 -4.30 -3.48
C THR A 144 -15.03 -5.23 -2.29
N SER A 145 -16.08 -5.00 -1.49
CA SER A 145 -16.51 -5.89 -0.40
C SER A 145 -17.55 -6.93 -0.80
N GLN A 146 -18.04 -6.89 -2.05
CA GLN A 146 -19.02 -7.84 -2.53
C GLN A 146 -18.42 -9.23 -2.76
N ASN A 147 -19.32 -10.22 -2.95
CA ASN A 147 -18.94 -11.52 -3.49
C ASN A 147 -18.13 -11.35 -4.79
N ARG A 148 -17.08 -12.16 -4.97
CA ARG A 148 -16.10 -11.96 -6.05
C ARG A 148 -16.68 -12.10 -7.46
N ASP A 149 -17.62 -13.01 -7.69
CA ASP A 149 -18.28 -13.15 -9.00
C ASP A 149 -19.27 -11.98 -9.25
N VAL A 150 -19.94 -11.49 -8.20
CA VAL A 150 -20.80 -10.30 -8.27
C VAL A 150 -19.96 -9.07 -8.60
N TRP A 151 -18.82 -8.90 -7.93
CA TRP A 151 -17.91 -7.80 -8.19
C TRP A 151 -17.28 -7.92 -9.58
N ALA A 152 -16.88 -9.11 -10.02
CA ALA A 152 -16.36 -9.32 -11.38
C ALA A 152 -17.35 -8.84 -12.44
N GLN A 153 -18.63 -9.22 -12.31
CA GLN A 153 -19.67 -8.78 -13.24
C GLN A 153 -19.91 -7.26 -13.19
N ALA A 154 -19.94 -6.66 -12.00
CA ALA A 154 -20.10 -5.22 -11.86
C ALA A 154 -18.89 -4.45 -12.41
N ARG A 155 -17.66 -4.96 -12.24
CA ARG A 155 -16.45 -4.37 -12.80
C ARG A 155 -16.43 -4.44 -14.32
N ASP A 156 -16.89 -5.55 -14.92
CA ASP A 156 -17.06 -5.67 -16.37
C ASP A 156 -18.05 -4.64 -16.91
N ASN A 157 -19.14 -4.37 -16.19
CA ASN A 157 -20.10 -3.32 -16.55
C ASN A 157 -19.48 -1.92 -16.46
N LEU A 158 -18.66 -1.65 -15.44
CA LEU A 158 -17.92 -0.38 -15.32
C LEU A 158 -16.96 -0.19 -16.50
N LEU A 159 -16.26 -1.25 -16.91
CA LEU A 159 -15.36 -1.23 -18.08
C LEU A 159 -16.15 -0.99 -19.38
N ALA A 160 -17.26 -1.69 -19.58
CA ALA A 160 -18.14 -1.50 -20.74
C ALA A 160 -18.75 -0.10 -20.80
N SER A 161 -18.88 0.58 -19.65
CA SER A 161 -19.36 1.96 -19.55
C SER A 161 -18.26 3.02 -19.77
N GLY A 162 -17.04 2.63 -20.14
CA GLY A 162 -15.95 3.55 -20.48
C GLY A 162 -15.03 3.94 -19.33
N ASN A 163 -15.08 3.26 -18.16
CA ASN A 163 -14.26 3.61 -17.00
C ASN A 163 -12.87 2.92 -16.97
N THR A 164 -12.35 2.53 -18.13
CA THR A 164 -11.12 1.74 -18.24
C THR A 164 -9.91 2.49 -17.67
N GLU A 165 -9.75 3.77 -18.01
CA GLU A 165 -8.62 4.57 -17.56
C GLU A 165 -8.67 4.83 -16.05
N GLN A 166 -9.85 5.13 -15.52
CA GLN A 166 -10.07 5.40 -14.10
C GLN A 166 -9.80 4.15 -13.24
N LEU A 167 -10.26 2.98 -13.69
CA LEU A 167 -9.97 1.72 -13.02
C LEU A 167 -8.47 1.37 -13.09
N ASP A 168 -7.80 1.62 -14.21
CA ASP A 168 -6.35 1.42 -14.29
C ASP A 168 -5.58 2.36 -13.35
N LEU A 169 -5.98 3.62 -13.20
CA LEU A 169 -5.39 4.54 -12.22
C LEU A 169 -5.53 4.00 -10.79
N ILE A 170 -6.72 3.50 -10.42
CA ILE A 170 -6.97 2.91 -9.09
C ILE A 170 -6.10 1.65 -8.87
N ASP A 171 -6.12 0.73 -9.84
CA ASP A 171 -5.46 -0.57 -9.73
C ASP A 171 -3.92 -0.45 -9.77
N SER A 172 -3.38 0.49 -10.53
CA SER A 172 -1.94 0.71 -10.67
C SER A 172 -1.32 1.59 -9.59
N ALA A 173 -2.13 2.34 -8.82
CA ALA A 173 -1.64 3.22 -7.75
C ALA A 173 -0.67 2.52 -6.80
N LEU A 174 0.32 3.24 -6.27
CA LEU A 174 1.35 2.69 -5.38
C LEU A 174 0.75 1.95 -4.18
N PHE A 175 -0.17 2.59 -3.48
CA PHE A 175 -0.99 2.05 -2.39
C PHE A 175 -2.21 2.98 -2.24
N ASN A 176 -3.16 2.59 -1.40
CA ASN A 176 -4.32 3.42 -1.06
C ASN A 176 -4.11 4.11 0.29
N LEU A 177 -4.52 5.37 0.41
CA LEU A 177 -4.68 6.07 1.68
C LEU A 177 -6.16 6.38 1.89
N SER A 178 -6.79 5.81 2.92
CA SER A 178 -8.13 6.21 3.34
C SER A 178 -8.06 7.21 4.50
N LEU A 179 -8.64 8.38 4.29
CA LEU A 179 -8.78 9.44 5.28
C LEU A 179 -10.21 9.40 5.83
N ASP A 180 -10.32 9.01 7.09
CA ASP A 180 -11.60 8.88 7.79
C ASP A 180 -11.85 10.10 8.67
N ASP A 181 -13.04 10.68 8.53
CA ASP A 181 -13.49 11.77 9.40
C ASP A 181 -14.17 11.23 10.69
N HIS A 182 -14.33 9.91 10.83
CA HIS A 182 -15.00 9.27 11.97
C HIS A 182 -14.12 9.28 13.23
N HIS A 183 -14.71 9.65 14.36
CA HIS A 183 -14.11 9.61 15.69
C HIS A 183 -14.36 8.23 16.33
N ALA A 184 -13.33 7.58 16.87
CA ALA A 184 -13.48 6.28 17.53
C ALA A 184 -13.53 6.46 19.05
N ASP A 185 -14.66 6.12 19.68
CA ASP A 185 -14.84 6.39 21.12
C ASP A 185 -14.06 5.42 22.02
N ASN A 186 -13.72 4.23 21.50
CA ASN A 186 -12.99 3.20 22.23
C ASN A 186 -12.23 2.28 21.27
N THR A 187 -11.40 1.39 21.83
CA THR A 187 -10.57 0.45 21.08
C THR A 187 -11.36 -0.51 20.20
N ILE A 188 -12.59 -0.88 20.58
CA ILE A 188 -13.44 -1.77 19.78
C ILE A 188 -13.91 -1.04 18.52
N ASP A 189 -14.33 0.21 18.66
CA ASP A 189 -14.77 1.02 17.52
C ASP A 189 -13.60 1.36 16.59
N LEU A 190 -12.42 1.66 17.16
CA LEU A 190 -11.20 1.84 16.37
C LEU A 190 -10.82 0.56 15.61
N SER A 191 -10.95 -0.61 16.24
CA SER A 191 -10.68 -1.90 15.60
C SER A 191 -11.65 -2.18 14.45
N LYS A 192 -12.94 -1.90 14.63
CA LYS A 192 -13.96 -2.02 13.57
C LYS A 192 -13.67 -1.04 12.42
N GLN A 193 -13.29 0.19 12.75
CA GLN A 193 -12.95 1.23 11.78
C GLN A 193 -11.78 0.80 10.89
N PHE A 194 -10.76 0.17 11.47
CA PHE A 194 -9.59 -0.32 10.75
C PHE A 194 -9.80 -1.68 10.06
N LEU A 195 -10.73 -2.51 10.55
CA LEU A 195 -11.03 -3.80 9.94
C LEU A 195 -11.89 -3.67 8.70
N TYR A 196 -13.00 -2.92 8.78
CA TYR A 196 -13.95 -2.77 7.68
C TYR A 196 -14.46 -1.33 7.51
N GLY A 197 -14.58 -0.56 8.60
CA GLY A 197 -15.03 0.82 8.61
C GLY A 197 -16.25 1.08 7.73
N ASP A 198 -16.34 2.30 7.20
CA ASP A 198 -17.22 2.57 6.07
C ASP A 198 -16.58 2.02 4.78
N SER A 199 -17.07 0.87 4.33
CA SER A 199 -16.60 0.17 3.12
C SER A 199 -16.65 1.03 1.85
N GLY A 200 -17.47 2.10 1.82
CA GLY A 200 -17.49 3.03 0.68
C GLY A 200 -16.21 3.86 0.55
N SER A 201 -15.46 4.03 1.64
CA SER A 201 -14.19 4.76 1.71
C SER A 201 -12.98 3.81 1.78
N ARG A 202 -13.14 2.59 1.25
CA ARG A 202 -12.11 1.54 1.22
C ARG A 202 -11.98 1.00 -0.20
N TRP A 203 -10.78 0.54 -0.53
CA TRP A 203 -10.52 -0.25 -1.72
C TRP A 203 -9.89 -1.58 -1.30
N PHE A 204 -10.72 -2.55 -0.93
CA PHE A 204 -10.26 -3.82 -0.33
C PHE A 204 -9.45 -4.70 -1.28
N ASP A 205 -9.50 -4.43 -2.58
CA ASP A 205 -8.69 -5.12 -3.57
C ASP A 205 -7.23 -4.63 -3.60
N LYS A 206 -6.91 -3.49 -2.97
CA LYS A 206 -5.55 -2.97 -2.98
C LYS A 206 -4.62 -3.85 -2.14
N SER A 207 -3.39 -4.04 -2.61
CA SER A 207 -2.36 -4.77 -1.83
C SER A 207 -2.15 -4.21 -0.43
N VAL A 208 -2.21 -2.89 -0.29
CA VAL A 208 -2.03 -2.17 0.98
C VAL A 208 -2.88 -0.91 0.97
N SER A 209 -3.66 -0.73 2.03
CA SER A 209 -4.38 0.50 2.37
C SER A 209 -3.86 1.04 3.70
N LEU A 210 -3.31 2.25 3.69
CA LEU A 210 -3.04 3.03 4.90
C LEU A 210 -4.33 3.72 5.32
N LEU A 211 -4.80 3.46 6.54
CA LEU A 211 -6.00 4.07 7.10
C LEU A 211 -5.56 5.14 8.10
N MET A 212 -6.22 6.30 8.10
CA MET A 212 -5.96 7.36 9.06
C MET A 212 -7.25 8.03 9.52
N THR A 213 -7.44 8.12 10.83
CA THR A 213 -8.57 8.85 11.44
C THR A 213 -8.28 10.35 11.54
N SER A 214 -9.31 11.15 11.81
CA SER A 214 -9.20 12.59 12.04
C SER A 214 -8.32 12.94 13.24
N GLU A 215 -8.28 12.08 14.25
CA GLU A 215 -7.43 12.18 15.44
C GLU A 215 -5.97 11.78 15.15
N GLY A 216 -5.73 11.21 13.98
CA GLY A 216 -4.43 10.79 13.51
C GLY A 216 -4.11 9.34 13.84
N ASP A 217 -4.98 8.54 14.46
CA ASP A 217 -4.73 7.11 14.56
C ASP A 217 -4.55 6.49 13.18
N ALA A 218 -3.63 5.54 13.06
CA ALA A 218 -3.25 4.97 11.78
C ALA A 218 -3.12 3.45 11.87
N SER A 219 -3.56 2.79 10.81
CA SER A 219 -3.47 1.33 10.66
C SER A 219 -3.22 0.96 9.21
N VAL A 220 -2.84 -0.30 8.99
CA VAL A 220 -2.67 -0.86 7.65
C VAL A 220 -3.69 -1.98 7.47
N ASN A 221 -4.46 -1.90 6.38
CA ASN A 221 -5.37 -2.94 5.93
C ASN A 221 -4.84 -3.52 4.61
N PHE A 222 -4.71 -4.83 4.52
CA PHE A 222 -4.09 -5.56 3.40
C PHE A 222 -4.68 -6.95 3.26
#